data_AF-A0A9P6JQJ8-F1
#
_entry.id   AF-A0A9P6JQJ8-F1
#
_cell.length_a   1.000
_cell.length_b   1.000
_cell.length_c   1.000
_cell.angle_alpha   90.00
_cell.angle_beta   90.00
_cell.angle_gamma   90.00
#
_symmetry.space_group_name_H-M   'P 1'
#
loop_
_entity.id
_entity.type
_entity.pdbx_description
1 polymer ?
#
loop_
_entity_poly.entity_id
_entity_poly.type
_entity_poly.pdbx_seq_one_letter_code
_entity_poly.pdbx_strand_id
1 'polypeptide(L)'
;MDRLPVDVALYILRFCRLQDTLAVALVCTSLNALTTQRGFWITALQNERHFKPIACTHNEDLTKHELARLRTIALRTLRLERNWTSEKPQLLGPVKTVVLGLPRLDTLFQIPGTWLYVFHCPATECIELWDVGQGKKIAEPIPIGRNVWDVSPGEDLCGKFSMGLLAAKDNGAIYKLMVVCVKHGGTNTPTLCLTLEVDLISPAEHWAVFIDVDVVGTLCYSYEMEKLCVTAVNRSTGQQTFITTDLPSEEVPLAIVHMAQSGTAIVKGDLCIIFAETYRSWIFTLPRRYLPTNDNPACLKLAHLNWGPNFATFGNLSDDEDEDEPESIHLNVLTANDTYGVLAISLDKRDTWEHSNTGGVPIRRELGLTAWVTVPPSDSNIGFPVHLEPLPLEEAIAGTLQSLRDPETDNPWLLIVQTLSGRKSLLLTNITPEDADPDIEEQLVLRLVHCEPEAENEDERIYYRDLEIPSFINLSKVHGLFLDDHMGVVTMVDTKGVLYALPMA
;
A
#
# COMPACT_ATOMS: atom_id res chain seq x y z
N MET A 1 -30.10 3.11 28.09
CA MET A 1 -29.20 4.26 27.89
C MET A 1 -29.71 5.51 28.60
N ASP A 2 -31.00 5.89 28.46
CA ASP A 2 -31.56 7.17 28.97
C ASP A 2 -31.49 7.43 30.49
N ARG A 3 -31.23 6.39 31.29
CA ARG A 3 -31.02 6.51 32.76
C ARG A 3 -29.55 6.51 33.18
N LEU A 4 -28.65 6.29 32.23
CA LEU A 4 -27.22 6.25 32.49
C LEU A 4 -26.66 7.68 32.51
N PRO A 5 -25.68 7.97 33.37
CA PRO A 5 -24.84 9.15 33.23
C PRO A 5 -24.24 9.26 31.83
N VAL A 6 -24.09 10.50 31.33
CA VAL A 6 -23.64 10.77 29.95
C VAL A 6 -22.28 10.16 29.66
N ASP A 7 -21.35 10.21 30.60
CA ASP A 7 -20.03 9.61 30.54
C ASP A 7 -20.09 8.08 30.38
N VAL A 8 -21.00 7.41 31.09
CA VAL A 8 -21.23 5.95 30.94
C VAL A 8 -21.80 5.64 29.55
N ALA A 9 -22.74 6.44 29.06
CA ALA A 9 -23.28 6.26 27.71
C ALA A 9 -22.20 6.44 26.63
N LEU A 10 -21.36 7.49 26.74
CA LEU A 10 -20.24 7.72 25.84
C LEU A 10 -19.19 6.60 25.93
N TYR A 11 -18.95 6.05 27.11
CA TYR A 11 -18.06 4.90 27.28
C TYR A 11 -18.58 3.65 26.56
N ILE A 12 -19.90 3.36 26.64
CA ILE A 12 -20.51 2.25 25.91
C ILE A 12 -20.37 2.45 24.39
N LEU A 13 -20.63 3.66 23.90
CA LEU A 13 -20.52 3.99 22.47
C LEU A 13 -19.11 3.83 21.92
N ARG A 14 -18.07 3.82 22.77
CA ARG A 14 -16.70 3.51 22.35
C ARG A 14 -16.55 2.08 21.80
N PHE A 15 -17.47 1.17 22.10
CA PHE A 15 -17.44 -0.19 21.56
C PHE A 15 -18.28 -0.35 20.28
N CYS A 16 -18.94 0.72 19.82
CA CYS A 16 -19.77 0.71 18.63
C CYS A 16 -19.03 1.31 17.44
N ARG A 17 -19.28 0.81 16.23
CA ARG A 17 -18.82 1.50 15.01
C ARG A 17 -19.54 2.83 14.85
N LEU A 18 -19.01 3.70 14.01
CA LEU A 18 -19.55 5.04 13.76
C LEU A 18 -21.00 4.98 13.26
N GLN A 19 -21.31 4.03 12.38
CA GLN A 19 -22.66 3.81 11.87
C GLN A 19 -23.63 3.43 13.00
N ASP A 20 -23.26 2.47 13.85
CA ASP A 20 -24.06 2.04 15.00
C ASP A 20 -24.22 3.16 16.03
N THR A 21 -23.15 3.92 16.26
CA THR A 21 -23.18 5.07 17.17
C THR A 21 -24.20 6.11 16.72
N LEU A 22 -24.30 6.38 15.42
CA LEU A 22 -25.35 7.25 14.88
C LEU A 22 -26.73 6.60 14.95
N ALA A 23 -26.85 5.30 14.65
CA ALA A 23 -28.12 4.59 14.77
C ALA A 23 -28.68 4.68 16.19
N VAL A 24 -27.85 4.47 17.22
CA VAL A 24 -28.21 4.62 18.64
C VAL A 24 -28.64 6.05 18.95
N ALA A 25 -27.91 7.05 18.44
CA ALA A 25 -28.27 8.45 18.64
C ALA A 25 -29.64 8.82 18.04
N LEU A 26 -30.10 8.11 17.00
CA LEU A 26 -31.39 8.35 16.35
C LEU A 26 -32.58 7.66 17.04
N VAL A 27 -32.36 6.82 18.06
CA VAL A 27 -33.43 6.05 18.73
C VAL A 27 -34.41 6.93 19.51
N CYS A 28 -33.92 7.94 20.25
CA CYS A 28 -34.79 8.83 21.03
C CYS A 28 -34.19 10.25 21.15
N THR A 29 -35.00 11.22 21.59
CA THR A 29 -34.59 12.62 21.71
C THR A 29 -33.45 12.83 22.72
N SER A 30 -33.43 12.05 23.80
CA SER A 30 -32.37 12.12 24.82
C SER A 30 -31.01 11.69 24.25
N LEU A 31 -30.98 10.60 23.48
CA LEU A 31 -29.75 10.13 22.82
C LEU A 31 -29.35 11.03 21.66
N ASN A 32 -30.32 11.55 20.90
CA ASN A 32 -30.03 12.50 19.84
C ASN A 32 -29.37 13.78 20.38
N ALA A 33 -29.69 14.18 21.62
CA ALA A 33 -29.03 15.31 22.27
C ALA A 33 -27.52 15.09 22.47
N LEU A 34 -27.02 13.85 22.54
CA LEU A 34 -25.58 13.55 22.62
C LEU A 34 -24.83 14.02 21.37
N THR A 35 -25.47 14.01 20.20
CA THR A 35 -24.87 14.48 18.93
C THR A 35 -24.54 15.97 18.96
N THR A 36 -25.05 16.73 19.93
CA THR A 36 -24.72 18.15 20.14
C THR A 36 -23.44 18.34 20.95
N GLN A 37 -22.92 17.27 21.56
CA GLN A 37 -21.70 17.33 22.36
C GLN A 37 -20.47 16.98 21.52
N ARG A 38 -19.37 17.71 21.73
CA ARG A 38 -18.11 17.45 21.01
C ARG A 38 -17.51 16.07 21.36
N GLY A 39 -17.62 15.68 22.63
CA GLY A 39 -17.12 14.40 23.14
C GLY A 39 -17.72 13.18 22.42
N PHE A 40 -19.00 13.23 22.06
CA PHE A 40 -19.67 12.18 21.30
C PHE A 40 -18.95 11.89 19.97
N TRP A 41 -18.68 12.92 19.18
CA TRP A 41 -18.04 12.75 17.87
C TRP A 41 -16.57 12.38 17.97
N ILE A 42 -15.85 12.93 18.95
CA ILE A 42 -14.44 12.57 19.19
C ILE A 42 -14.36 11.08 19.52
N THR A 43 -15.17 10.59 20.47
CA THR A 43 -15.16 9.17 20.86
C THR A 43 -15.52 8.27 19.67
N ALA A 44 -16.58 8.60 18.91
CA ALA A 44 -17.01 7.80 17.77
C ALA A 44 -15.95 7.74 16.66
N LEU A 45 -15.34 8.89 16.31
CA LEU A 45 -14.32 8.97 15.27
C LEU A 45 -12.98 8.35 15.68
N GLN A 46 -12.57 8.52 16.95
CA GLN A 46 -11.37 7.86 17.47
C GLN A 46 -11.54 6.35 17.45
N ASN A 47 -12.72 5.85 17.84
CA ASN A 47 -13.01 4.43 17.74
C ASN A 47 -12.96 3.94 16.29
N GLU A 48 -13.64 4.63 15.37
CA GLU A 48 -13.66 4.24 13.96
C GLU A 48 -12.26 4.23 13.34
N ARG A 49 -11.42 5.22 13.68
CA ARG A 49 -10.04 5.33 13.22
C ARG A 49 -9.17 4.12 13.60
N HIS A 50 -9.51 3.39 14.68
CA HIS A 50 -8.77 2.18 15.04
C HIS A 50 -9.01 1.01 14.10
N PHE A 51 -10.12 1.04 13.36
CA PHE A 51 -10.50 -0.07 12.49
C PHE A 51 -10.40 0.28 11.01
N LYS A 52 -10.68 1.53 10.63
CA LYS A 52 -10.60 1.96 9.23
C LYS A 52 -10.21 3.43 9.05
N PRO A 53 -9.74 3.80 7.86
CA PRO A 53 -9.52 5.20 7.50
C PRO A 53 -10.78 6.03 7.71
N ILE A 54 -10.63 7.18 8.36
CA ILE A 54 -11.68 8.20 8.49
C ILE A 54 -11.36 9.39 7.60
N ALA A 55 -12.34 10.25 7.36
CA ALA A 55 -12.26 11.35 6.38
C ALA A 55 -11.39 12.56 6.81
N CYS A 56 -10.20 12.29 7.36
CA CYS A 56 -9.17 13.22 7.81
C CYS A 56 -7.81 12.50 7.83
N THR A 57 -6.69 13.21 7.99
CA THR A 57 -5.37 12.53 8.02
C THR A 57 -5.26 11.61 9.24
N HIS A 58 -4.45 10.54 9.16
CA HIS A 58 -4.43 9.48 10.17
C HIS A 58 -4.08 10.04 11.56
N ASN A 59 -3.07 10.89 11.64
CA ASN A 59 -2.60 11.49 12.90
C ASN A 59 -3.23 12.85 13.25
N GLU A 60 -4.31 13.26 12.59
CA GLU A 60 -4.97 14.53 12.92
C GLU A 60 -5.59 14.49 14.33
N ASP A 61 -5.28 15.49 15.15
CA ASP A 61 -5.80 15.61 16.52
C ASP A 61 -7.26 16.09 16.50
N LEU A 62 -8.18 15.14 16.63
CA LEU A 62 -9.62 15.37 16.63
C LEU A 62 -10.08 16.31 17.75
N THR A 63 -9.32 16.45 18.84
CA THR A 63 -9.70 17.31 19.97
C THR A 63 -9.60 18.81 19.64
N LYS A 64 -8.82 19.16 18.61
CA LYS A 64 -8.63 20.53 18.13
C LYS A 64 -9.74 21.00 17.18
N HIS A 65 -10.59 20.11 16.71
CA HIS A 65 -11.67 20.46 15.80
C HIS A 65 -12.91 20.99 16.51
N GLU A 66 -13.61 21.91 15.84
CA GLU A 66 -14.93 22.33 16.23
C GLU A 66 -15.98 21.23 15.96
N LEU A 67 -17.10 21.30 16.67
CA LEU A 67 -18.21 20.34 16.53
C LEU A 67 -18.68 20.19 15.07
N ALA A 68 -18.79 21.30 14.33
CA ALA A 68 -19.22 21.29 12.94
C ALA A 68 -18.24 20.49 12.06
N ARG A 69 -16.93 20.66 12.26
CA ARG A 69 -15.91 19.92 11.50
C ARG A 69 -15.93 18.44 11.84
N LEU A 70 -16.06 18.07 13.11
CA LEU A 70 -16.16 16.67 13.54
C LEU A 70 -17.38 15.97 12.92
N ARG A 71 -18.54 16.64 12.90
CA ARG A 71 -19.74 16.16 12.20
C ARG A 71 -19.47 15.93 10.71
N THR A 72 -18.81 16.88 10.05
CA THR A 72 -18.45 16.75 8.63
C THR A 72 -17.53 15.56 8.39
N ILE A 73 -16.51 15.34 9.22
CA ILE A 73 -15.60 14.19 9.11
C ILE A 73 -16.41 12.89 9.24
N ALA A 74 -17.26 12.77 10.27
CA ALA A 74 -18.06 11.57 10.50
C ALA A 74 -19.03 11.27 9.35
N LEU A 75 -19.81 12.27 8.93
CA LEU A 75 -20.77 12.09 7.84
C LEU A 75 -20.08 11.79 6.50
N ARG A 76 -18.92 12.40 6.23
CA ARG A 76 -18.13 12.09 5.03
C ARG A 76 -17.55 10.68 5.10
N THR A 77 -17.06 10.23 6.25
CA THR A 77 -16.56 8.86 6.47
C THR A 77 -17.64 7.83 6.13
N LEU A 78 -18.88 8.03 6.62
CA LEU A 78 -19.99 7.12 6.31
C LEU A 78 -20.43 7.17 4.84
N ARG A 79 -20.38 8.35 4.21
CA ARG A 79 -20.67 8.47 2.76
C ARG A 79 -19.63 7.74 1.92
N LEU A 80 -18.35 7.88 2.27
CA LEU A 80 -17.24 7.18 1.65
C LEU A 80 -17.44 5.68 1.73
N GLU A 81 -17.59 5.16 2.94
CA GLU A 81 -17.82 3.74 3.19
C GLU A 81 -19.00 3.21 2.37
N ARG A 82 -20.15 3.87 2.44
CA ARG A 82 -21.33 3.48 1.68
C ARG A 82 -21.08 3.44 0.15
N ASN A 83 -20.35 4.41 -0.38
CA ASN A 83 -20.06 4.45 -1.82
C ASN A 83 -19.05 3.36 -2.21
N TRP A 84 -18.04 3.16 -1.38
CA TRP A 84 -17.01 2.14 -1.52
C TRP A 84 -17.57 0.71 -1.48
N THR A 85 -18.53 0.44 -0.62
CA THR A 85 -19.17 -0.88 -0.51
C THR A 85 -20.34 -1.06 -1.48
N SER A 86 -20.66 -0.06 -2.30
CA SER A 86 -21.71 -0.17 -3.33
C SER A 86 -21.30 -1.18 -4.40
N GLU A 87 -22.27 -1.91 -4.95
CA GLU A 87 -22.04 -2.76 -6.15
C GLU A 87 -21.49 -1.96 -7.33
N LYS A 88 -21.84 -0.67 -7.40
CA LYS A 88 -21.37 0.27 -8.42
C LYS A 88 -20.95 1.55 -7.72
N PRO A 89 -19.69 1.67 -7.27
CA PRO A 89 -19.17 2.91 -6.71
C PRO A 89 -19.25 4.03 -7.74
N GLN A 90 -19.80 5.19 -7.35
CA GLN A 90 -20.03 6.32 -8.26
C GLN A 90 -19.16 7.51 -7.93
N LEU A 91 -18.85 8.31 -8.97
CA LEU A 91 -18.21 9.61 -8.77
C LEU A 91 -19.17 10.57 -8.07
N LEU A 92 -18.76 11.08 -6.91
CA LEU A 92 -19.51 12.04 -6.10
C LEU A 92 -18.90 13.45 -6.25
N GLY A 93 -18.88 13.96 -7.48
CA GLY A 93 -18.45 15.33 -7.76
C GLY A 93 -17.81 15.51 -9.13
N PRO A 94 -17.46 16.75 -9.50
CA PRO A 94 -16.76 17.02 -10.75
C PRO A 94 -15.34 16.45 -10.71
N VAL A 95 -14.92 15.82 -11.81
CA VAL A 95 -13.52 15.43 -11.99
C VAL A 95 -12.66 16.68 -12.03
N LYS A 96 -11.63 16.70 -11.20
CA LYS A 96 -10.65 17.78 -11.21
C LYS A 96 -9.50 17.42 -12.14
N THR A 97 -9.14 18.35 -13.01
CA THR A 97 -8.03 18.20 -13.96
C THR A 97 -6.91 19.19 -13.62
N VAL A 98 -5.68 18.69 -13.49
CA VAL A 98 -4.49 19.50 -13.24
C VAL A 98 -3.45 19.20 -14.30
N VAL A 99 -2.93 20.24 -14.95
CA VAL A 99 -1.84 20.11 -15.92
C VAL A 99 -0.53 20.21 -15.14
N LEU A 100 0.16 19.08 -15.00
CA LEU A 100 1.50 18.99 -14.39
C LEU A 100 2.57 19.51 -15.35
N GLY A 101 2.33 19.38 -16.66
CA GLY A 101 3.24 19.84 -17.72
C GLY A 101 4.19 18.74 -18.20
N LEU A 102 5.16 19.14 -19.02
CA LEU A 102 6.27 18.30 -19.47
C LEU A 102 7.57 18.78 -18.81
N PRO A 103 8.55 17.90 -18.54
CA PRO A 103 8.62 16.47 -18.90
C PRO A 103 7.67 15.57 -18.08
N ARG A 104 7.57 14.30 -18.46
CA ARG A 104 6.78 13.27 -17.75
C ARG A 104 7.21 13.23 -16.27
N LEU A 105 6.21 13.19 -15.39
CA LEU A 105 6.38 13.08 -13.96
C LEU A 105 5.91 11.70 -13.52
N ASP A 106 6.83 10.87 -13.05
CA ASP A 106 6.49 9.62 -12.39
C ASP A 106 6.00 9.94 -10.99
N THR A 107 4.97 9.23 -10.54
CA THR A 107 4.39 9.56 -9.25
C THR A 107 4.97 8.67 -8.18
N LEU A 108 5.48 9.26 -7.10
CA LEU A 108 6.06 8.51 -5.99
C LEU A 108 4.99 8.20 -4.94
N PHE A 109 4.37 9.24 -4.37
CA PHE A 109 3.36 9.06 -3.34
C PHE A 109 2.44 10.27 -3.18
N GLN A 110 1.27 10.02 -2.60
CA GLN A 110 0.36 11.03 -2.09
C GLN A 110 0.37 11.01 -0.56
N ILE A 111 0.22 12.17 0.06
CA ILE A 111 0.02 12.28 1.51
C ILE A 111 -1.47 12.05 1.82
N PRO A 112 -1.82 10.97 2.55
CA PRO A 112 -3.22 10.60 2.79
C PRO A 112 -4.03 11.68 3.48
N GLY A 113 -5.29 11.86 3.05
CA GLY A 113 -6.17 12.89 3.58
C GLY A 113 -5.85 14.30 3.07
N THR A 114 -4.92 14.46 2.11
CA THR A 114 -4.50 15.77 1.59
C THR A 114 -4.38 15.80 0.06
N TRP A 115 -4.31 17.01 -0.50
CA TRP A 115 -4.07 17.23 -1.94
C TRP A 115 -2.59 17.33 -2.31
N LEU A 116 -1.69 16.83 -1.44
CA LEU A 116 -0.25 16.94 -1.62
C LEU A 116 0.31 15.66 -2.24
N TYR A 117 1.06 15.84 -3.33
CA TYR A 117 1.64 14.76 -4.12
C TYR A 117 3.13 15.01 -4.31
N VAL A 118 3.92 13.95 -4.23
CA VAL A 118 5.34 13.98 -4.57
C VAL A 118 5.53 13.23 -5.89
N PHE A 119 6.06 13.95 -6.86
CA PHE A 119 6.41 13.43 -8.18
C PHE A 119 7.92 13.36 -8.32
N HIS A 120 8.40 12.39 -9.08
CA HIS A 120 9.76 12.31 -9.57
C HIS A 120 9.80 12.69 -11.05
N CYS A 121 10.83 13.42 -11.43
CA CYS A 121 11.09 13.81 -12.81
C CYS A 121 12.42 13.17 -13.24
N PRO A 122 12.38 12.06 -13.99
CA PRO A 122 13.61 11.39 -14.46
C PRO A 122 14.51 12.31 -15.28
N ALA A 123 13.91 13.22 -16.07
CA ALA A 123 14.64 14.13 -16.95
C ALA A 123 15.44 15.21 -16.19
N THR A 124 14.98 15.61 -15.00
CA THR A 124 15.70 16.58 -14.14
C THR A 124 16.33 15.94 -12.92
N GLU A 125 16.19 14.63 -12.76
CA GLU A 125 16.70 13.84 -11.63
C GLU A 125 16.24 14.36 -10.25
N CYS A 126 15.07 15.00 -10.22
CA CYS A 126 14.55 15.68 -9.03
C CYS A 126 13.16 15.17 -8.64
N ILE A 127 12.82 15.30 -7.36
CA ILE A 127 11.46 15.22 -6.87
C ILE A 127 10.85 16.58 -6.64
N GLU A 128 9.55 16.69 -6.83
CA GLU A 128 8.78 17.92 -6.68
C GLU A 128 7.52 17.68 -5.83
N LEU A 129 7.24 18.62 -4.92
CA LEU A 129 6.00 18.62 -4.13
C LEU A 129 4.96 19.52 -4.78
N TRP A 130 3.81 18.93 -5.09
CA TRP A 130 2.68 19.59 -5.74
C TRP A 130 1.47 19.63 -4.82
N ASP A 131 0.77 20.76 -4.82
CA ASP A 131 -0.59 20.87 -4.31
C ASP A 131 -1.55 20.78 -5.49
N VAL A 132 -2.11 19.58 -5.72
CA VAL A 132 -3.10 19.31 -6.76
C VAL A 132 -4.40 20.07 -6.46
N GLY A 133 -4.66 20.38 -5.20
CA GLY A 133 -5.70 21.29 -4.69
C GLY A 133 -5.62 22.67 -5.35
N GLN A 134 -4.40 23.17 -5.54
CA GLN A 134 -4.12 24.47 -6.12
C GLN A 134 -3.59 24.40 -7.56
N GLY A 135 -3.30 23.21 -8.07
CA GLY A 135 -2.74 22.98 -9.40
C GLY A 135 -1.34 23.58 -9.57
N LYS A 136 -0.51 23.56 -8.52
CA LYS A 136 0.81 24.20 -8.55
C LYS A 136 1.85 23.44 -7.73
N LYS A 137 3.11 23.55 -8.15
CA LYS A 137 4.28 23.20 -7.34
C LYS A 137 4.40 24.14 -6.14
N ILE A 138 4.65 23.58 -4.94
CA ILE A 138 4.68 24.36 -3.69
C ILE A 138 6.04 24.37 -2.96
N ALA A 139 6.95 23.48 -3.32
CA ALA A 139 8.31 23.44 -2.76
C ALA A 139 9.38 23.45 -3.86
N GLU A 140 10.61 23.79 -3.47
CA GLU A 140 11.77 23.67 -4.36
C GLU A 140 12.05 22.19 -4.67
N PRO A 141 12.41 21.85 -5.92
CA PRO A 141 12.77 20.48 -6.28
C PRO A 141 14.00 19.99 -5.52
N ILE A 142 14.04 18.69 -5.21
CA ILE A 142 15.19 18.07 -4.55
C ILE A 142 15.82 17.03 -5.48
N PRO A 143 17.14 17.08 -5.73
CA PRO A 143 17.80 16.07 -6.54
C PRO A 143 17.85 14.72 -5.80
N ILE A 144 17.42 13.65 -6.47
CA ILE A 144 17.46 12.27 -5.94
C ILE A 144 18.13 11.26 -6.89
N GLY A 145 18.40 11.67 -8.13
CA GLY A 145 18.94 10.78 -9.16
C GLY A 145 17.92 10.43 -10.23
N ARG A 146 18.40 9.73 -11.26
CA ARG A 146 17.65 9.49 -12.50
C ARG A 146 16.58 8.41 -12.35
N ASN A 147 16.86 7.36 -11.59
CA ASN A 147 15.96 6.21 -11.47
C ASN A 147 15.57 6.01 -10.00
N VAL A 148 14.27 5.90 -9.73
CA VAL A 148 13.74 5.37 -8.47
C VAL A 148 13.36 3.93 -8.74
N TRP A 149 13.98 3.01 -8.01
CA TRP A 149 13.78 1.57 -8.16
C TRP A 149 12.65 1.07 -7.30
N ASP A 150 12.54 1.61 -6.09
CA ASP A 150 11.55 1.16 -5.12
C ASP A 150 11.27 2.22 -4.05
N VAL A 151 10.10 2.11 -3.42
CA VAL A 151 9.60 3.02 -2.39
C VAL A 151 9.03 2.22 -1.23
N SER A 152 9.25 2.68 0.00
CA SER A 152 8.67 2.03 1.18
C SER A 152 7.18 2.34 1.31
N PRO A 153 6.45 1.60 2.16
CA PRO A 153 5.21 2.11 2.74
C PRO A 153 5.41 3.51 3.36
N GLY A 154 4.35 4.30 3.37
CA GLY A 154 4.39 5.62 3.99
C GLY A 154 4.47 5.57 5.52
N GLU A 155 5.26 6.46 6.10
CA GLU A 155 5.24 6.75 7.52
C GLU A 155 4.44 8.05 7.75
N ASP A 156 3.21 7.93 8.25
CA ASP A 156 2.42 9.08 8.68
C ASP A 156 2.70 9.39 10.16
N LEU A 157 3.14 10.61 10.43
CA LEU A 157 3.24 11.20 11.77
C LEU A 157 2.44 12.51 11.82
N CYS A 158 2.08 12.98 13.01
CA CYS A 158 1.35 14.24 13.14
C CYS A 158 2.12 15.41 12.50
N GLY A 159 1.60 15.90 11.37
CA GLY A 159 2.15 17.02 10.64
C GLY A 159 3.32 16.68 9.69
N LYS A 160 3.62 15.40 9.50
CA LYS A 160 4.74 14.93 8.68
C LYS A 160 4.41 13.60 8.02
N PHE A 161 4.81 13.46 6.77
CA PHE A 161 4.75 12.20 6.06
C PHE A 161 6.12 11.86 5.50
N SER A 162 6.63 10.67 5.75
CA SER A 162 7.94 10.24 5.26
C SER A 162 7.83 8.99 4.39
N MET A 163 8.75 8.83 3.45
CA MET A 163 8.87 7.63 2.64
C MET A 163 10.35 7.35 2.37
N GLY A 164 10.74 6.08 2.49
CA GLY A 164 12.04 5.59 2.06
C GLY A 164 12.05 5.44 0.54
N LEU A 165 13.13 5.87 -0.12
CA LEU A 165 13.33 5.71 -1.55
C LEU A 165 14.66 4.99 -1.80
N LEU A 166 14.64 4.03 -2.72
CA LEU A 166 15.83 3.45 -3.32
C LEU A 166 16.04 4.06 -4.70
N ALA A 167 17.10 4.84 -4.86
CA ALA A 167 17.42 5.51 -6.11
C ALA A 167 18.82 5.15 -6.62
N ALA A 168 19.04 5.25 -7.93
CA ALA A 168 20.35 5.06 -8.54
C ALA A 168 20.77 6.30 -9.33
N LYS A 169 22.04 6.68 -9.20
CA LYS A 169 22.61 7.86 -9.87
C LYS A 169 23.18 7.56 -11.26
N ASP A 170 23.85 6.40 -11.44
CA ASP A 170 24.65 6.09 -12.63
C ASP A 170 24.36 4.67 -13.17
N ASN A 171 23.34 4.51 -14.03
CA ASN A 171 22.96 3.22 -14.65
C ASN A 171 22.91 2.00 -13.69
N GLY A 172 22.60 2.21 -12.41
CA GLY A 172 22.52 1.15 -11.40
C GLY A 172 23.84 0.80 -10.68
N ALA A 173 24.95 1.49 -10.93
CA ALA A 173 26.22 1.17 -10.28
C ALA A 173 26.29 1.52 -8.79
N ILE A 174 25.55 2.55 -8.37
CA ILE A 174 25.51 3.03 -6.98
C ILE A 174 24.06 3.26 -6.59
N TYR A 175 23.61 2.50 -5.59
CA TYR A 175 22.32 2.67 -4.95
C TYR A 175 22.43 3.66 -3.78
N LYS A 176 21.42 4.52 -3.66
CA LYS A 176 21.24 5.44 -2.55
C LYS A 176 19.93 5.12 -1.86
N LEU A 177 20.00 4.97 -0.54
CA LEU A 177 18.83 4.93 0.32
C LEU A 177 18.56 6.33 0.86
N MET A 178 17.38 6.86 0.57
CA MET A 178 16.97 8.20 0.96
C MET A 178 15.69 8.15 1.79
N VAL A 179 15.51 9.13 2.67
CA VAL A 179 14.20 9.39 3.31
C VAL A 179 13.73 10.76 2.90
N VAL A 180 12.64 10.78 2.13
CA VAL A 180 11.93 12.01 1.77
C VAL A 180 10.87 12.27 2.83
N CYS A 181 10.83 13.49 3.35
CA CYS A 181 9.85 13.92 4.33
C CYS A 181 9.12 15.15 3.81
N VAL A 182 7.79 15.11 3.86
CA VAL A 182 6.94 16.27 3.65
C VAL A 182 6.41 16.72 5.00
N LYS A 183 6.70 17.96 5.38
CA LYS A 183 6.12 18.58 6.57
C LYS A 183 4.83 19.27 6.12
N HIS A 184 3.68 18.76 6.56
CA HIS A 184 2.37 19.27 6.19
C HIS A 184 1.53 19.44 7.46
N GLY A 185 1.14 20.66 7.81
CA GLY A 185 0.32 20.90 9.00
C GLY A 185 0.64 22.19 9.72
N GLY A 186 -0.36 22.72 10.43
CA GLY A 186 -0.29 24.04 11.03
C GLY A 186 -0.52 25.17 10.03
N THR A 187 -0.05 26.38 10.36
CA THR A 187 -0.21 27.59 9.55
C THR A 187 0.85 27.77 8.46
N ASN A 188 1.82 26.85 8.37
CA ASN A 188 2.96 27.00 7.49
C ASN A 188 2.71 26.34 6.14
N THR A 189 3.31 26.90 5.09
CA THR A 189 3.36 26.27 3.76
C THR A 189 4.03 24.90 3.88
N PRO A 190 3.48 23.84 3.26
CA PRO A 190 4.11 22.53 3.28
C PRO A 190 5.51 22.57 2.67
N THR A 191 6.44 21.81 3.24
CA THR A 191 7.83 21.75 2.75
C THR A 191 8.24 20.32 2.44
N LEU A 192 9.07 20.18 1.41
CA LEU A 192 9.73 18.93 1.03
C LEU A 192 11.18 18.99 1.51
N CYS A 193 11.69 17.93 2.15
CA CYS A 193 13.10 17.84 2.51
C CYS A 193 13.59 16.38 2.52
N LEU A 194 14.88 16.17 2.26
CA LEU A 194 15.56 14.91 2.57
C LEU A 194 15.99 14.93 4.03
N THR A 195 15.62 13.91 4.78
CA THR A 195 16.04 13.74 6.20
C THR A 195 17.17 12.73 6.35
N LEU A 196 17.38 11.88 5.37
CA LEU A 196 18.47 10.91 5.31
C LEU A 196 18.88 10.69 3.86
N GLU A 197 20.18 10.55 3.62
CA GLU A 197 20.77 10.09 2.37
C GLU A 197 22.01 9.25 2.70
N VAL A 198 22.02 7.98 2.29
CA VAL A 198 23.11 7.04 2.54
C VAL A 198 23.42 6.27 1.26
N ASP A 199 24.70 6.24 0.90
CA ASP A 199 25.21 5.38 -0.17
C ASP A 199 25.23 3.92 0.33
N LEU A 200 24.62 3.01 -0.44
CA LEU A 200 24.60 1.59 -0.13
C LEU A 200 25.86 0.89 -0.66
N ILE A 201 26.24 -0.23 -0.03
CA ILE A 201 27.51 -0.91 -0.30
C ILE A 201 27.39 -1.76 -1.58
N SER A 202 28.13 -1.39 -2.62
CA SER A 202 28.40 -2.24 -3.79
C SER A 202 29.34 -3.38 -3.40
N PRO A 203 29.12 -4.67 -3.77
CA PRO A 203 28.35 -5.11 -4.95
C PRO A 203 26.98 -5.76 -4.67
N ALA A 204 26.28 -5.40 -3.59
CA ALA A 204 24.96 -6.00 -3.33
C ALA A 204 23.87 -5.41 -4.26
N GLU A 205 22.91 -6.24 -4.64
CA GLU A 205 21.68 -5.81 -5.33
C GLU A 205 20.62 -5.51 -4.29
N HIS A 206 20.04 -4.31 -4.32
CA HIS A 206 19.10 -3.83 -3.31
C HIS A 206 17.68 -3.70 -3.88
N TRP A 207 16.68 -4.07 -3.08
CA TRP A 207 15.25 -3.92 -3.41
C TRP A 207 14.41 -3.91 -2.11
N ALA A 208 13.08 -3.77 -2.22
CA ALA A 208 12.12 -3.83 -1.11
C ALA A 208 12.50 -2.92 0.07
N VAL A 209 12.26 -1.63 -0.11
CA VAL A 209 12.51 -0.60 0.88
C VAL A 209 11.49 -0.68 2.01
N PHE A 210 11.96 -0.60 3.25
CA PHE A 210 11.09 -0.47 4.42
C PHE A 210 11.46 0.76 5.24
N ILE A 211 10.48 1.28 5.99
CA ILE A 211 10.65 2.42 6.89
C ILE A 211 9.84 2.22 8.17
N ASP A 212 10.38 2.71 9.28
CA ASP A 212 9.74 2.92 10.58
C ASP A 212 10.21 4.28 11.13
N VAL A 213 9.69 4.66 12.30
CA VAL A 213 10.08 5.88 13.05
C VAL A 213 11.58 6.00 13.25
N ASP A 214 12.26 4.89 13.56
CA ASP A 214 13.68 4.93 13.89
C ASP A 214 14.59 4.44 12.77
N VAL A 215 14.08 3.62 11.85
CA VAL A 215 14.90 2.86 10.90
C VAL A 215 14.36 2.96 9.49
N VAL A 216 15.26 2.94 8.51
CA VAL A 216 14.93 2.73 7.10
C VAL A 216 15.91 1.69 6.55
N GLY A 217 15.49 0.88 5.60
CA GLY A 217 16.37 -0.14 5.04
C GLY A 217 15.88 -0.73 3.74
N THR A 218 16.60 -1.74 3.28
CA THR A 218 16.33 -2.48 2.04
C THR A 218 16.67 -3.95 2.26
N LEU A 219 15.99 -4.83 1.53
CA LEU A 219 16.51 -6.16 1.27
C LEU A 219 17.66 -6.06 0.28
N CYS A 220 18.61 -6.97 0.39
CA CYS A 220 19.63 -7.10 -0.63
C CYS A 220 20.16 -8.52 -0.79
N TYR A 221 20.70 -8.81 -1.96
CA TYR A 221 21.38 -10.06 -2.27
C TYR A 221 22.88 -9.79 -2.36
N SER A 222 23.65 -10.49 -1.53
CA SER A 222 25.10 -10.42 -1.59
C SER A 222 25.63 -11.55 -2.45
N TYR A 223 26.10 -11.23 -3.66
CA TYR A 223 26.73 -12.20 -4.56
C TYR A 223 27.98 -12.85 -3.96
N GLU A 224 28.73 -12.13 -3.12
CA GLU A 224 29.92 -12.67 -2.46
C GLU A 224 29.58 -13.72 -1.39
N MET A 225 28.43 -13.56 -0.72
CA MET A 225 27.98 -14.47 0.34
C MET A 225 26.94 -15.49 -0.13
N GLU A 226 26.41 -15.31 -1.34
CA GLU A 226 25.28 -16.06 -1.91
C GLU A 226 24.09 -16.12 -0.95
N LYS A 227 23.76 -14.97 -0.35
CA LYS A 227 22.78 -14.87 0.74
C LYS A 227 21.89 -13.66 0.61
N LEU A 228 20.64 -13.85 1.03
CA LEU A 228 19.72 -12.76 1.33
C LEU A 228 20.20 -12.03 2.60
N CYS A 229 20.22 -10.72 2.51
CA CYS A 229 20.69 -9.82 3.55
C CYS A 229 19.69 -8.68 3.73
N VAL A 230 19.81 -7.98 4.87
CA VAL A 230 19.05 -6.76 5.15
C VAL A 230 20.04 -5.65 5.48
N THR A 231 19.92 -4.53 4.79
CA THR A 231 20.66 -3.30 5.15
C THR A 231 19.71 -2.34 5.83
N ALA A 232 19.97 -2.00 7.09
CA ALA A 232 19.14 -1.11 7.89
C ALA A 232 19.96 0.06 8.42
N VAL A 233 19.37 1.25 8.45
CA VAL A 233 19.99 2.50 8.87
C VAL A 233 19.11 3.20 9.89
N ASN A 234 19.68 3.58 11.03
CA ASN A 234 19.01 4.45 11.98
C ASN A 234 18.85 5.85 11.38
N ARG A 235 17.62 6.36 11.31
CA ARG A 235 17.29 7.65 10.69
C ARG A 235 17.87 8.85 11.44
N SER A 236 18.11 8.72 12.76
CA SER A 236 18.58 9.82 13.60
C SER A 236 20.09 9.81 13.81
N THR A 237 20.71 8.63 13.94
CA THR A 237 22.14 8.49 14.22
C THR A 237 22.97 8.20 12.96
N GLY A 238 22.33 7.76 11.87
CA GLY A 238 23.01 7.27 10.67
C GLY A 238 23.71 5.93 10.86
N GLN A 239 23.53 5.26 12.00
CA GLN A 239 24.12 3.94 12.25
C GLN A 239 23.56 2.91 11.28
N GLN A 240 24.43 2.36 10.44
CA GLN A 240 24.11 1.30 9.50
C GLN A 240 24.44 -0.08 10.09
N THR A 241 23.53 -1.02 9.88
CA THR A 241 23.66 -2.43 10.23
C THR A 241 23.40 -3.27 8.98
N PHE A 242 24.33 -4.18 8.69
CA PHE A 242 24.19 -5.20 7.66
C PHE A 242 23.87 -6.54 8.34
N ILE A 243 22.72 -7.11 8.00
CA ILE A 243 22.21 -8.33 8.63
C ILE A 243 22.28 -9.44 7.60
N THR A 244 23.14 -10.41 7.85
CA THR A 244 23.21 -11.63 7.04
C THR A 244 22.22 -12.67 7.57
N THR A 245 21.75 -13.51 6.68
CA THR A 245 20.79 -14.56 7.03
C THR A 245 21.40 -15.94 6.78
N ASP A 246 20.77 -16.97 7.31
CA ASP A 246 21.13 -18.36 7.07
C ASP A 246 20.27 -19.04 5.99
N LEU A 247 19.32 -18.32 5.38
CA LEU A 247 18.60 -18.82 4.20
C LEU A 247 19.61 -19.06 3.07
N PRO A 248 19.79 -20.32 2.63
CA PRO A 248 20.67 -20.61 1.50
C PRO A 248 20.02 -20.12 0.20
N SER A 249 20.87 -19.71 -0.75
CA SER A 249 20.46 -19.35 -2.13
C SER A 249 19.76 -20.49 -2.88
N GLU A 250 19.91 -21.74 -2.44
CA GLU A 250 19.22 -22.88 -3.04
C GLU A 250 17.76 -23.00 -2.56
N GLU A 251 17.45 -22.58 -1.32
CA GLU A 251 16.09 -22.63 -0.76
C GLU A 251 15.28 -21.36 -1.04
N VAL A 252 15.97 -20.24 -1.24
CA VAL A 252 15.41 -19.02 -1.80
C VAL A 252 15.78 -19.05 -3.28
N PRO A 253 14.95 -19.63 -4.18
CA PRO A 253 15.28 -19.79 -5.58
C PRO A 253 16.02 -18.57 -6.11
N LEU A 254 17.10 -18.72 -6.89
CA LEU A 254 17.70 -17.59 -7.61
C LEU A 254 16.67 -16.81 -8.44
N ALA A 255 15.58 -17.48 -8.83
CA ALA A 255 14.38 -16.86 -9.38
C ALA A 255 13.73 -15.85 -8.41
N ILE A 256 13.81 -16.01 -7.10
CA ILE A 256 13.31 -15.01 -6.14
C ILE A 256 14.10 -13.70 -6.22
N VAL A 257 15.42 -13.77 -6.34
CA VAL A 257 16.27 -12.57 -6.44
C VAL A 257 16.06 -11.85 -7.77
N HIS A 258 15.80 -12.58 -8.86
CA HIS A 258 15.70 -12.01 -10.21
C HIS A 258 14.26 -11.85 -10.74
N MET A 259 13.28 -12.52 -10.14
CA MET A 259 11.90 -12.64 -10.65
C MET A 259 10.83 -12.53 -9.56
N ALA A 260 11.09 -12.93 -8.31
CA ALA A 260 10.05 -12.80 -7.29
C ALA A 260 9.88 -11.37 -6.83
N GLN A 261 8.64 -11.09 -6.50
CA GLN A 261 8.21 -9.83 -5.96
C GLN A 261 8.17 -10.00 -4.45
N SER A 262 8.80 -9.07 -3.75
CA SER A 262 8.84 -9.11 -2.30
C SER A 262 8.26 -7.86 -1.71
N GLY A 263 7.47 -8.02 -0.67
CA GLY A 263 6.95 -6.94 0.14
C GLY A 263 7.66 -6.85 1.48
N THR A 264 7.88 -5.64 1.97
CA THR A 264 8.37 -5.40 3.33
C THR A 264 7.46 -4.48 4.13
N ALA A 265 7.14 -4.86 5.36
CA ALA A 265 6.37 -4.03 6.29
C ALA A 265 6.95 -4.13 7.71
N ILE A 266 6.83 -3.07 8.50
CA ILE A 266 7.21 -3.08 9.91
C ILE A 266 5.94 -3.29 10.74
N VAL A 267 5.92 -4.34 11.56
CA VAL A 267 4.77 -4.71 12.37
C VAL A 267 5.20 -4.80 13.82
N LYS A 268 4.65 -3.92 14.67
CA LYS A 268 5.07 -3.83 16.08
C LYS A 268 6.59 -3.71 16.27
N GLY A 269 7.27 -3.10 15.30
CA GLY A 269 8.71 -2.89 15.27
C GLY A 269 9.55 -4.03 14.69
N ASP A 270 8.96 -5.19 14.40
CA ASP A 270 9.63 -6.27 13.68
C ASP A 270 9.47 -6.08 12.17
N LEU A 271 10.50 -6.39 11.39
CA LEU A 271 10.43 -6.36 9.93
C LEU A 271 9.83 -7.67 9.43
N CYS A 272 8.66 -7.59 8.81
CA CYS A 272 8.02 -8.67 8.09
C CYS A 272 8.40 -8.58 6.61
N ILE A 273 8.82 -9.71 6.05
CA ILE A 273 9.22 -9.86 4.66
C ILE A 273 8.33 -10.93 4.05
N ILE A 274 7.64 -10.57 2.97
CA ILE A 274 6.72 -11.46 2.26
C ILE A 274 7.33 -11.71 0.88
N PHE A 275 7.63 -12.95 0.58
CA PHE A 275 7.95 -13.40 -0.77
C PHE A 275 6.75 -14.17 -1.29
N ALA A 276 6.25 -13.79 -2.46
CA ALA A 276 5.16 -14.51 -3.11
C ALA A 276 5.69 -15.13 -4.42
N GLU A 277 5.63 -16.46 -4.50
CA GLU A 277 5.92 -17.27 -5.69
C GLU A 277 4.71 -18.14 -6.02
N THR A 278 4.64 -18.57 -7.28
CA THR A 278 3.49 -19.16 -7.97
C THR A 278 2.68 -20.13 -7.14
N TYR A 279 3.35 -21.00 -6.40
CA TYR A 279 2.72 -22.06 -5.62
C TYR A 279 2.94 -21.90 -4.12
N ARG A 280 3.82 -20.97 -3.73
CA ARG A 280 4.33 -20.85 -2.36
C ARG A 280 4.60 -19.40 -2.01
N SER A 281 4.10 -19.01 -0.86
CA SER A 281 4.47 -17.75 -0.26
C SER A 281 5.22 -18.00 1.04
N TRP A 282 6.22 -17.18 1.27
CA TRP A 282 7.07 -17.25 2.45
C TRP A 282 7.00 -15.96 3.23
N ILE A 283 6.88 -16.11 4.53
CA ILE A 283 6.89 -14.99 5.45
C ILE A 283 8.06 -15.17 6.40
N PHE A 284 8.94 -14.18 6.39
CA PHE A 284 10.06 -14.10 7.30
C PHE A 284 9.87 -12.91 8.23
N THR A 285 10.22 -13.10 9.50
CA THR A 285 10.24 -12.02 10.48
C THR A 285 11.66 -11.78 10.95
N LEU A 286 12.13 -10.54 10.83
CA LEU A 286 13.38 -10.05 11.38
C LEU A 286 13.07 -9.24 12.65
N PRO A 287 13.40 -9.76 13.85
CA PRO A 287 13.05 -9.11 15.10
C PRO A 287 13.71 -7.73 15.27
N ARG A 288 13.01 -6.78 15.88
CA ARG A 288 13.44 -5.39 16.15
C ARG A 288 14.83 -5.30 16.78
N ARG A 289 15.21 -6.26 17.63
CA ARG A 289 16.53 -6.32 18.30
C ARG A 289 17.72 -6.42 17.34
N TYR A 290 17.50 -6.80 16.08
CA TYR A 290 18.52 -6.83 15.04
C TYR A 290 18.57 -5.52 14.22
N LEU A 291 17.60 -4.63 14.41
CA LEU A 291 17.53 -3.35 13.73
C LEU A 291 18.23 -2.26 14.56
N PRO A 292 18.91 -1.29 13.92
CA PRO A 292 19.55 -0.18 14.60
C PRO A 292 18.52 0.88 14.99
N THR A 293 17.61 0.56 15.91
CA THR A 293 16.60 1.50 16.40
C THR A 293 17.15 2.40 17.51
N ASN A 294 16.41 3.46 17.88
CA ASN A 294 16.86 4.41 18.91
C ASN A 294 16.94 3.77 20.31
N ASP A 295 16.13 2.75 20.56
CA ASP A 295 16.15 1.90 21.75
C ASP A 295 17.21 0.78 21.68
N ASN A 296 17.87 0.58 20.53
CA ASN A 296 18.94 -0.40 20.32
C ASN A 296 20.25 0.26 19.83
N PRO A 297 20.84 1.21 20.58
CA PRO A 297 22.05 1.92 20.14
C PRO A 297 23.28 1.00 20.04
N ALA A 298 23.26 -0.17 20.69
CA ALA A 298 24.31 -1.17 20.66
C ALA A 298 24.18 -2.16 19.50
N CYS A 299 23.27 -1.91 18.54
CA CYS A 299 23.09 -2.77 17.37
C CYS A 299 24.42 -2.98 16.63
N LEU A 300 24.77 -4.24 16.40
CA LEU A 300 26.03 -4.61 15.75
C LEU A 300 26.04 -4.11 14.30
N LYS A 301 27.16 -3.58 13.82
CA LYS A 301 27.29 -3.20 12.40
C LYS A 301 27.11 -4.38 11.45
N LEU A 302 27.53 -5.57 11.88
CA LEU A 302 27.32 -6.83 11.18
C LEU A 302 26.57 -7.74 12.14
N ALA A 303 25.34 -8.10 11.78
CA ALA A 303 24.53 -9.04 12.52
C ALA A 303 24.29 -10.30 11.69
N HIS A 304 23.97 -11.39 12.38
CA HIS A 304 23.58 -12.64 11.76
C HIS A 304 22.25 -13.09 12.35
N LEU A 305 21.27 -13.34 11.50
CA LEU A 305 19.97 -13.88 11.86
C LEU A 305 19.88 -15.33 11.38
N ASN A 306 19.49 -16.21 12.30
CA ASN A 306 19.06 -17.57 11.98
C ASN A 306 17.52 -17.55 11.84
N TRP A 307 17.03 -17.81 10.63
CA TRP A 307 15.62 -17.76 10.27
C TRP A 307 14.86 -19.06 10.51
N GLY A 308 15.55 -20.19 10.71
CA GLY A 308 14.94 -21.48 11.01
C GLY A 308 13.77 -21.44 12.02
N PRO A 309 13.82 -20.62 13.10
CA PRO A 309 12.70 -20.49 14.04
C PRO A 309 11.71 -19.34 13.75
N ASN A 310 11.95 -18.46 12.78
CA ASN A 310 11.15 -17.23 12.52
C ASN A 310 10.51 -17.23 11.12
N PHE A 311 10.18 -18.40 10.63
CA PHE A 311 9.75 -18.65 9.27
C PHE A 311 8.39 -19.35 9.24
N ALA A 312 7.50 -18.85 8.39
CA ALA A 312 6.25 -19.51 8.06
C ALA A 312 6.17 -19.74 6.54
N THR A 313 5.81 -20.97 6.17
CA THR A 313 5.48 -21.36 4.80
C THR A 313 3.98 -21.41 4.64
N PHE A 314 3.49 -20.75 3.59
CA PHE A 314 2.12 -20.88 3.13
C PHE A 314 2.18 -21.46 1.73
N GLY A 315 1.93 -22.76 1.63
CA GLY A 315 1.72 -23.42 0.35
C GLY A 315 0.23 -23.63 0.14
N ASN A 316 -0.23 -23.41 -1.08
CA ASN A 316 -1.43 -24.10 -1.55
C ASN A 316 -1.01 -25.55 -1.75
N LEU A 317 -1.05 -26.34 -0.68
CA LEU A 317 -0.75 -27.77 -0.72
C LEU A 317 -1.95 -28.51 -1.35
N SER A 318 -2.22 -28.25 -2.64
CA SER A 318 -2.54 -29.38 -3.50
C SER A 318 -1.23 -30.13 -3.69
N ASP A 319 -0.96 -31.11 -2.82
CA ASP A 319 0.11 -32.11 -3.05
C ASP A 319 -0.23 -33.01 -4.26
N ASP A 320 -1.37 -32.78 -4.90
CA ASP A 320 -1.71 -33.36 -6.19
C ASP A 320 -0.87 -32.64 -7.24
N GLU A 321 0.33 -33.21 -7.50
CA GLU A 321 1.18 -32.93 -8.68
C GLU A 321 0.45 -33.28 -9.99
N ASP A 322 -0.79 -32.83 -10.16
CA ASP A 322 -1.47 -32.91 -11.44
C ASP A 322 -0.68 -32.03 -12.40
N GLU A 323 -0.02 -32.66 -13.37
CA GLU A 323 0.83 -32.03 -14.42
C GLU A 323 0.10 -30.95 -15.25
N ASP A 324 -1.18 -30.69 -14.95
CA ASP A 324 -2.10 -29.79 -15.64
C ASP A 324 -2.43 -28.52 -14.84
N GLU A 325 -1.82 -28.26 -13.68
CA GLU A 325 -2.04 -27.00 -12.96
C GLU A 325 -1.58 -25.79 -13.81
N PRO A 326 -2.39 -24.71 -13.87
CA PRO A 326 -2.08 -23.54 -14.67
C PRO A 326 -0.76 -22.90 -14.21
N GLU A 327 0.14 -22.61 -15.15
CA GLU A 327 1.31 -21.77 -14.88
C GLU A 327 0.84 -20.44 -14.30
N SER A 328 1.12 -20.23 -13.02
CA SER A 328 0.92 -18.93 -12.38
C SER A 328 2.25 -18.17 -12.32
N ILE A 329 2.21 -16.85 -12.44
CA ILE A 329 3.40 -15.99 -12.39
C ILE A 329 3.11 -14.83 -11.45
N HIS A 330 3.89 -14.68 -10.37
CA HIS A 330 3.71 -13.55 -9.47
C HIS A 330 4.09 -12.24 -10.13
N LEU A 331 3.21 -11.26 -9.98
CA LEU A 331 3.34 -9.96 -10.62
C LEU A 331 3.83 -8.88 -9.67
N ASN A 332 3.35 -8.86 -8.42
CA ASN A 332 3.77 -7.87 -7.43
C ASN A 332 3.41 -8.29 -5.99
N VAL A 333 4.10 -7.71 -5.00
CA VAL A 333 3.69 -7.71 -3.60
C VAL A 333 3.72 -6.26 -3.12
N LEU A 334 2.55 -5.63 -3.08
CA LEU A 334 2.39 -4.28 -2.58
C LEU A 334 2.29 -4.33 -1.06
N THR A 335 2.98 -3.44 -0.37
CA THR A 335 2.93 -3.35 1.09
C THR A 335 2.35 -2.04 1.60
N ALA A 336 1.71 -2.12 2.75
CA ALA A 336 1.06 -1.04 3.45
C ALA A 336 1.53 -0.95 4.90
N ASN A 337 0.98 0.02 5.63
CA ASN A 337 1.24 0.21 7.05
C ASN A 337 0.43 -0.81 7.88
N ASP A 338 0.97 -1.27 9.01
CA ASP A 338 0.32 -2.26 9.89
C ASP A 338 -0.92 -1.76 10.64
N THR A 339 -1.18 -0.45 10.58
CA THR A 339 -2.27 0.23 11.31
C THR A 339 -3.62 -0.48 11.24
N TYR A 340 -4.01 -0.96 10.07
CA TYR A 340 -5.35 -1.53 9.83
C TYR A 340 -5.33 -3.03 9.58
N GLY A 341 -4.21 -3.68 9.88
CA GLY A 341 -4.07 -5.13 9.85
C GLY A 341 -4.04 -5.76 8.46
N VAL A 342 -3.99 -4.99 7.36
CA VAL A 342 -3.71 -5.50 6.01
C VAL A 342 -2.32 -5.04 5.61
N LEU A 343 -1.33 -5.93 5.68
CA LEU A 343 0.07 -5.56 5.48
C LEU A 343 0.49 -5.52 4.03
N ALA A 344 -0.08 -6.40 3.22
CA ALA A 344 0.32 -6.53 1.85
C ALA A 344 -0.79 -7.12 0.99
N ILE A 345 -0.72 -6.87 -0.30
CA ILE A 345 -1.48 -7.57 -1.31
C ILE A 345 -0.50 -8.14 -2.32
N SER A 346 -0.47 -9.46 -2.46
CA SER A 346 0.25 -10.13 -3.53
C SER A 346 -0.70 -10.41 -4.70
N LEU A 347 -0.17 -10.26 -5.90
CA LEU A 347 -0.89 -10.52 -7.13
C LEU A 347 -0.15 -11.58 -7.94
N ASP A 348 -0.91 -12.54 -8.46
CA ASP A 348 -0.43 -13.58 -9.34
C ASP A 348 -1.23 -13.58 -10.64
N LYS A 349 -0.56 -13.86 -11.76
CA LYS A 349 -1.20 -14.08 -13.06
C LYS A 349 -1.53 -15.56 -13.15
N ARG A 350 -2.76 -15.92 -13.52
CA ARG A 350 -3.19 -17.30 -13.77
C ARG A 350 -3.56 -17.42 -15.25
N ASP A 351 -2.84 -18.27 -15.98
CA ASP A 351 -3.17 -18.60 -17.36
C ASP A 351 -3.83 -19.98 -17.41
N THR A 352 -5.11 -20.03 -17.79
CA THR A 352 -5.82 -21.30 -18.01
C THR A 352 -5.71 -21.73 -19.47
N TRP A 353 -5.34 -22.99 -19.68
CA TRP A 353 -5.17 -23.59 -21.00
C TRP A 353 -6.25 -24.67 -21.17
N GLU A 354 -7.03 -24.64 -22.26
CA GLU A 354 -7.71 -25.87 -22.68
C GLU A 354 -6.71 -26.73 -23.43
N HIS A 355 -6.64 -28.01 -23.06
CA HIS A 355 -5.89 -29.07 -23.73
C HIS A 355 -6.42 -29.35 -25.14
N SER A 356 -6.28 -28.37 -26.04
CA SER A 356 -6.38 -28.61 -27.47
C SER A 356 -5.01 -29.09 -27.96
N ASN A 357 -4.98 -30.22 -28.68
CA ASN A 357 -3.77 -30.92 -29.16
C ASN A 357 -2.87 -30.10 -30.13
N THR A 358 -3.03 -28.78 -30.26
CA THR A 358 -2.45 -27.96 -31.33
C THR A 358 -1.61 -26.78 -30.87
N GLY A 359 -1.08 -26.80 -29.64
CA GLY A 359 -0.27 -25.69 -29.11
C GLY A 359 -1.15 -24.48 -28.77
N GLY A 360 -2.09 -24.71 -27.85
CA GLY A 360 -3.16 -23.78 -27.50
C GLY A 360 -2.66 -22.40 -27.11
N VAL A 361 -3.49 -21.38 -27.31
CA VAL A 361 -3.36 -20.04 -26.72
C VAL A 361 -4.11 -20.08 -25.38
N PRO A 362 -3.64 -19.45 -24.30
CA PRO A 362 -4.39 -19.43 -23.04
C PRO A 362 -5.75 -18.80 -23.28
N ILE A 363 -6.81 -19.46 -22.79
CA ILE A 363 -8.20 -19.10 -23.11
C ILE A 363 -8.70 -18.04 -22.17
N ARG A 364 -8.30 -18.11 -20.90
CA ARG A 364 -8.57 -17.08 -19.92
C ARG A 364 -7.29 -16.71 -19.22
N ARG A 365 -7.02 -15.41 -19.22
CA ARG A 365 -6.03 -14.79 -18.37
C ARG A 365 -6.76 -14.20 -17.19
N GLU A 366 -6.35 -14.55 -15.99
CA GLU A 366 -6.95 -14.07 -14.76
C GLU A 366 -5.86 -13.61 -13.81
N LEU A 367 -6.24 -12.81 -12.82
CA LEU A 367 -5.35 -12.40 -11.75
C LEU A 367 -5.85 -13.00 -10.44
N GLY A 368 -5.00 -13.82 -9.82
CA GLY A 368 -5.13 -14.18 -8.43
C GLY A 368 -4.67 -13.04 -7.54
N LEU A 369 -5.32 -12.88 -6.39
CA LEU A 369 -5.00 -11.85 -5.42
C LEU A 369 -5.06 -12.46 -4.02
N THR A 370 -4.06 -12.18 -3.20
CA THR A 370 -4.04 -12.59 -1.79
C THR A 370 -3.70 -11.38 -0.91
N ALA A 371 -4.56 -11.10 0.06
CA ALA A 371 -4.27 -10.10 1.09
C ALA A 371 -3.59 -10.76 2.29
N TRP A 372 -2.50 -10.17 2.79
CA TRP A 372 -1.75 -10.65 3.93
C TRP A 372 -2.16 -9.87 5.17
N VAL A 373 -2.94 -10.50 6.05
CA VAL A 373 -3.56 -9.81 7.17
C VAL A 373 -2.96 -10.21 8.51
N THR A 374 -2.80 -9.26 9.42
CA THR A 374 -2.35 -9.56 10.78
C THR A 374 -3.48 -10.18 11.57
N VAL A 375 -3.19 -11.32 12.21
CA VAL A 375 -4.14 -11.98 13.10
C VAL A 375 -3.69 -11.79 14.55
N PRO A 376 -4.61 -11.55 15.50
CA PRO A 376 -4.28 -11.61 16.91
C PRO A 376 -3.65 -12.97 17.25
N PRO A 377 -2.60 -13.01 18.09
CA PRO A 377 -2.01 -14.28 18.48
C PRO A 377 -3.06 -15.16 19.16
N SER A 378 -3.26 -16.37 18.65
CA SER A 378 -4.05 -17.41 19.31
C SER A 378 -3.22 -18.06 20.42
N ASP A 379 -3.88 -18.61 21.45
CA ASP A 379 -3.22 -19.26 22.60
C ASP A 379 -2.27 -20.41 22.19
N SER A 380 -2.41 -20.96 20.98
CA SER A 380 -1.57 -22.06 20.48
C SER A 380 -0.20 -21.62 19.94
N ASN A 381 0.01 -20.34 19.67
CA ASN A 381 1.21 -19.85 18.98
C ASN A 381 2.07 -18.88 19.81
N ILE A 382 2.31 -19.24 21.07
CA ILE A 382 3.17 -18.49 21.99
C ILE A 382 4.63 -18.63 21.53
N GLY A 383 5.10 -17.72 20.67
CA GLY A 383 6.50 -17.69 20.23
C GLY A 383 6.79 -16.85 18.99
N PHE A 384 5.83 -16.72 18.08
CA PHE A 384 5.97 -15.85 16.91
C PHE A 384 5.40 -14.46 17.22
N PRO A 385 6.17 -13.37 16.99
CA PRO A 385 5.73 -12.03 17.36
C PRO A 385 4.63 -11.48 16.44
N VAL A 386 4.55 -11.99 15.20
CA VAL A 386 3.59 -11.56 14.18
C VAL A 386 3.02 -12.81 13.50
N HIS A 387 1.69 -12.94 13.51
CA HIS A 387 0.95 -13.97 12.77
C HIS A 387 0.26 -13.31 11.59
N LEU A 388 0.58 -13.78 10.39
CA LEU A 388 -0.09 -13.37 9.16
C LEU A 388 -0.96 -14.51 8.65
N GLU A 389 -2.14 -14.17 8.18
CA GLU A 389 -3.07 -15.08 7.50
C GLU A 389 -3.21 -14.61 6.05
N PRO A 390 -3.00 -15.49 5.06
CA PRO A 390 -3.36 -15.20 3.68
C PRO A 390 -4.88 -15.24 3.53
N LEU A 391 -5.45 -14.17 2.97
CA LEU A 391 -6.84 -14.11 2.53
C LEU A 391 -6.86 -14.11 1.00
N PRO A 392 -6.98 -15.29 0.36
CA PRO A 392 -7.09 -15.36 -1.08
C PRO A 392 -8.43 -14.80 -1.53
N LEU A 393 -8.43 -14.12 -2.67
CA LEU A 393 -9.66 -13.79 -3.38
C LEU A 393 -10.20 -15.06 -4.04
N GLU A 394 -11.43 -15.44 -3.68
CA GLU A 394 -12.06 -16.66 -4.17
C GLU A 394 -12.29 -16.61 -5.69
N GLU A 395 -12.79 -15.49 -6.19
CA GLU A 395 -13.03 -15.27 -7.62
C GLU A 395 -11.87 -14.52 -8.26
N ALA A 396 -11.17 -15.18 -9.19
CA ALA A 396 -10.05 -14.56 -9.90
C ALA A 396 -10.52 -13.36 -10.74
N ILE A 397 -9.67 -12.34 -10.83
CA ILE A 397 -9.96 -11.08 -11.51
C ILE A 397 -9.68 -11.25 -13.01
N ALA A 398 -10.72 -11.25 -13.85
CA ALA A 398 -10.57 -11.50 -15.29
C ALA A 398 -9.66 -10.48 -16.02
N GLY A 399 -8.73 -10.95 -16.86
CA GLY A 399 -7.82 -10.11 -17.64
C GLY A 399 -6.37 -10.10 -17.13
N THR A 400 -5.56 -9.18 -17.64
CA THR A 400 -4.16 -9.00 -17.24
C THR A 400 -3.89 -7.59 -16.74
N LEU A 401 -2.90 -7.41 -15.86
CA LEU A 401 -2.46 -6.07 -15.51
C LEU A 401 -1.93 -5.31 -16.73
N GLN A 402 -2.30 -4.03 -16.85
CA GLN A 402 -1.67 -3.15 -17.81
C GLN A 402 -0.23 -2.87 -17.36
N SER A 403 0.71 -3.34 -18.17
CA SER A 403 2.12 -2.98 -18.06
C SER A 403 2.42 -1.83 -19.01
N LEU A 404 2.95 -0.74 -18.48
CA LEU A 404 3.61 0.25 -19.32
C LEU A 404 5.09 -0.10 -19.39
N ARG A 405 5.50 -0.67 -20.52
CA ARG A 405 6.91 -0.69 -20.86
C ARG A 405 7.30 0.71 -21.28
N ASP A 406 8.08 1.38 -20.45
CA ASP A 406 8.85 2.53 -20.93
C ASP A 406 9.99 1.98 -21.81
N PRO A 407 10.01 2.29 -23.11
CA PRO A 407 11.03 1.78 -24.01
C PRO A 407 12.44 2.24 -23.65
N GLU A 408 12.60 3.28 -22.81
CA GLU A 408 13.90 3.78 -22.38
C GLU A 408 14.44 3.10 -21.11
N THR A 409 13.57 2.66 -20.21
CA THR A 409 13.99 2.06 -18.92
C THR A 409 13.78 0.56 -18.84
N ASP A 410 13.00 -0.03 -19.77
CA ASP A 410 12.59 -1.43 -19.81
C ASP A 410 11.94 -1.93 -18.50
N ASN A 411 11.62 -1.02 -17.58
CA ASN A 411 11.05 -1.36 -16.28
C ASN A 411 9.52 -1.33 -16.39
N PRO A 412 8.84 -2.48 -16.28
CA PRO A 412 7.39 -2.53 -16.35
C PRO A 412 6.80 -1.96 -15.06
N TRP A 413 6.48 -0.66 -15.05
CA TRP A 413 5.60 -0.13 -14.01
C TRP A 413 4.22 -0.77 -14.20
N LEU A 414 3.88 -1.69 -13.30
CA LEU A 414 2.55 -2.25 -13.21
C LEU A 414 1.62 -1.17 -12.67
N LEU A 415 0.49 -0.94 -13.34
CA LEU A 415 -0.51 0.03 -12.91
C LEU A 415 -1.39 -0.56 -11.81
N ILE A 416 -0.75 -0.72 -10.65
CA ILE A 416 -1.33 -1.19 -9.41
C ILE A 416 -0.87 -0.27 -8.27
N VAL A 417 -1.79 0.09 -7.38
CA VAL A 417 -1.47 0.88 -6.19
C VAL A 417 -2.28 0.37 -5.01
N GLN A 418 -1.65 0.31 -3.85
CA GLN A 418 -2.29 0.01 -2.58
C GLN A 418 -2.38 1.28 -1.75
N THR A 419 -3.48 1.48 -1.03
CA THR A 419 -3.58 2.60 -0.09
C THR A 419 -2.66 2.39 1.10
N LEU A 420 -2.35 3.48 1.81
CA LEU A 420 -1.57 3.37 3.05
C LEU A 420 -2.23 2.44 4.08
N SER A 421 -3.57 2.35 4.06
CA SER A 421 -4.28 1.47 4.98
C SER A 421 -4.17 -0.01 4.64
N GLY A 422 -3.74 -0.35 3.43
CA GLY A 422 -3.70 -1.71 2.91
C GLY A 422 -5.06 -2.28 2.54
N ARG A 423 -6.15 -1.70 3.03
CA ARG A 423 -7.52 -2.21 2.88
C ARG A 423 -8.12 -2.03 1.50
N LYS A 424 -7.49 -1.22 0.64
CA LYS A 424 -7.96 -0.98 -0.72
C LYS A 424 -6.79 -0.93 -1.68
N SER A 425 -7.02 -1.46 -2.88
CA SER A 425 -6.08 -1.37 -3.99
C SER A 425 -6.80 -1.01 -5.28
N LEU A 426 -6.11 -0.30 -6.16
CA LEU A 426 -6.56 -0.08 -7.54
C LEU A 426 -5.71 -0.89 -8.50
N LEU A 427 -6.38 -1.48 -9.49
CA LEU A 427 -5.76 -2.24 -10.57
C LEU A 427 -6.31 -1.71 -11.89
N LEU A 428 -5.44 -1.43 -12.85
CA LEU A 428 -5.85 -1.19 -14.23
C LEU A 428 -5.65 -2.48 -15.02
N THR A 429 -6.76 -3.15 -15.33
CA THR A 429 -6.76 -4.45 -15.99
C THR A 429 -7.18 -4.32 -17.44
N ASN A 430 -6.58 -5.15 -18.27
CA ASN A 430 -6.93 -5.34 -19.67
C ASN A 430 -7.75 -6.62 -19.81
N ILE A 431 -9.00 -6.47 -20.23
CA ILE A 431 -9.95 -7.57 -20.36
C ILE A 431 -10.12 -7.89 -21.85
N THR A 432 -9.90 -9.16 -22.18
CA THR A 432 -10.32 -9.75 -23.46
C THR A 432 -11.68 -10.40 -23.23
N PRO A 433 -12.76 -9.98 -23.93
CA PRO A 433 -14.06 -10.62 -23.76
C PRO A 433 -14.00 -12.11 -24.12
N GLU A 434 -14.67 -12.98 -23.34
CA GLU A 434 -14.55 -14.45 -23.47
C GLU A 434 -14.94 -14.99 -24.87
N ASP A 435 -15.82 -14.27 -25.58
CA ASP A 435 -16.29 -14.62 -26.94
C ASP A 435 -15.86 -13.57 -27.99
N ALA A 436 -14.91 -12.69 -27.65
CA ALA A 436 -14.49 -11.67 -28.58
C ALA A 436 -13.79 -12.28 -29.79
N ASP A 437 -14.20 -11.83 -30.99
CA ASP A 437 -13.38 -11.96 -32.19
C ASP A 437 -11.96 -11.43 -31.85
N PRO A 438 -10.87 -12.12 -32.22
CA PRO A 438 -9.51 -11.65 -31.99
C PRO A 438 -9.24 -10.23 -32.53
N ASP A 439 -10.10 -9.70 -33.41
CA ASP A 439 -10.07 -8.31 -33.89
C ASP A 439 -10.71 -7.28 -32.93
N ILE A 440 -11.39 -7.70 -31.85
CA ILE A 440 -11.99 -6.79 -30.87
C ILE A 440 -10.91 -6.22 -29.97
N GLU A 441 -10.86 -4.89 -29.91
CA GLU A 441 -9.93 -4.17 -29.06
C GLU A 441 -10.13 -4.53 -27.58
N GLU A 442 -9.01 -4.92 -26.96
CA GLU A 442 -8.80 -5.04 -25.53
C GLU A 442 -9.44 -3.88 -24.73
N GLN A 443 -10.28 -4.21 -23.74
CA GLN A 443 -10.96 -3.21 -22.92
C GLN A 443 -10.20 -2.98 -21.61
N LEU A 444 -9.75 -1.75 -21.41
CA LEU A 444 -9.17 -1.32 -20.13
C LEU A 444 -10.25 -0.99 -19.11
N VAL A 445 -10.14 -1.56 -17.92
CA VAL A 445 -11.07 -1.37 -16.80
C VAL A 445 -10.29 -1.06 -15.53
N LEU A 446 -10.70 0.00 -14.83
CA LEU A 446 -10.15 0.33 -13.52
C LEU A 446 -10.95 -0.41 -12.44
N ARG A 447 -10.27 -1.22 -11.63
CA ARG A 447 -10.86 -2.04 -10.59
C ARG A 447 -10.40 -1.61 -9.21
N LEU A 448 -11.34 -1.61 -8.28
CA LEU A 448 -11.12 -1.36 -6.87
C LEU A 448 -11.27 -2.66 -6.10
N VAL A 449 -10.19 -3.12 -5.49
CA VAL A 449 -10.18 -4.26 -4.57
C VAL A 449 -10.36 -3.74 -3.14
N HIS A 450 -11.19 -4.43 -2.38
CA HIS A 450 -11.47 -4.20 -0.97
C HIS A 450 -10.98 -5.39 -0.15
N CYS A 451 -10.37 -5.10 0.99
CA CYS A 451 -10.05 -6.09 2.02
C CYS A 451 -10.66 -5.65 3.36
N GLU A 452 -11.64 -6.43 3.79
CA GLU A 452 -12.37 -6.30 5.05
C GLU A 452 -12.07 -7.52 5.94
N PRO A 453 -10.88 -7.61 6.57
CA PRO A 453 -10.44 -8.82 7.27
C PRO A 453 -11.38 -9.25 8.41
N GLU A 454 -12.16 -8.30 8.94
CA GLU A 454 -13.11 -8.45 10.04
C GLU A 454 -14.53 -8.83 9.59
N ALA A 455 -14.78 -8.97 8.28
CA ALA A 455 -16.09 -9.36 7.78
C ALA A 455 -16.43 -10.80 8.25
N GLU A 456 -17.69 -11.00 8.66
CA GLU A 456 -18.16 -12.31 9.14
C GLU A 456 -18.29 -13.32 7.99
N ASN A 457 -18.62 -12.85 6.79
CA ASN A 457 -18.71 -13.67 5.58
C ASN A 457 -17.38 -13.67 4.84
N GLU A 458 -16.88 -14.86 4.47
CA GLU A 458 -15.60 -15.04 3.77
C GLU A 458 -15.59 -14.31 2.42
N ASP A 459 -16.69 -14.37 1.65
CA ASP A 459 -16.90 -13.65 0.38
C ASP A 459 -16.81 -12.12 0.52
N GLU A 460 -17.05 -11.60 1.73
CA GLU A 460 -17.00 -10.16 2.02
C GLU A 460 -15.64 -9.73 2.55
N ARG A 461 -14.76 -10.67 2.93
CA ARG A 461 -13.41 -10.36 3.42
C ARG A 461 -12.54 -9.78 2.32
N ILE A 462 -12.72 -10.22 1.08
CA ILE A 462 -12.01 -9.69 -0.07
C ILE A 462 -12.89 -9.74 -1.31
N TYR A 463 -13.05 -8.61 -1.97
CA TYR A 463 -13.88 -8.50 -3.17
C TYR A 463 -13.40 -7.35 -4.04
N TYR A 464 -13.85 -7.29 -5.29
CA TYR A 464 -13.55 -6.16 -6.18
C TYR A 464 -14.79 -5.58 -6.87
N ARG A 465 -14.65 -4.34 -7.33
CA ARG A 465 -15.68 -3.59 -8.08
C ARG A 465 -15.02 -2.85 -9.23
N ASP A 466 -15.68 -2.83 -10.38
CA ASP A 466 -15.27 -1.99 -11.50
C ASP A 466 -15.68 -0.53 -11.22
N LEU A 467 -14.78 0.41 -11.52
CA LEU A 467 -15.04 1.84 -11.39
C LEU A 467 -15.44 2.43 -12.74
N GLU A 468 -16.52 3.19 -12.76
CA GLU A 468 -16.95 3.91 -13.95
C GLU A 468 -16.03 5.12 -14.20
N ILE A 469 -15.27 5.06 -15.30
CA ILE A 469 -14.34 6.12 -15.69
C ILE A 469 -14.98 6.99 -16.78
N PRO A 470 -14.99 8.33 -16.63
CA PRO A 470 -15.51 9.21 -17.66
C PRO A 470 -14.78 9.01 -18.98
N SER A 471 -15.55 8.88 -20.07
CA SER A 471 -15.03 8.53 -21.40
C SER A 471 -14.02 9.51 -22.00
N PHE A 472 -13.90 10.73 -21.47
CA PHE A 472 -12.87 11.68 -21.88
C PHE A 472 -11.49 11.35 -21.32
N ILE A 473 -11.39 10.48 -20.30
CA ILE A 473 -10.13 9.98 -19.75
C ILE A 473 -9.78 8.72 -20.54
N ASN A 474 -8.69 8.79 -21.31
CA ASN A 474 -8.21 7.64 -22.06
C ASN A 474 -7.30 6.78 -21.16
N LEU A 475 -7.84 5.65 -20.67
CA LEU A 475 -7.11 4.72 -19.82
C LEU A 475 -5.83 4.16 -20.46
N SER A 476 -5.75 4.05 -21.79
CA SER A 476 -4.52 3.57 -22.45
C SER A 476 -3.35 4.55 -22.37
N LYS A 477 -3.61 5.79 -21.95
CA LYS A 477 -2.60 6.82 -21.72
C LYS A 477 -2.27 7.01 -20.25
N VAL A 478 -2.99 6.36 -19.34
CA VAL A 478 -2.72 6.48 -17.90
C VAL A 478 -1.45 5.72 -17.58
N HIS A 479 -0.54 6.37 -16.83
CA HIS A 479 0.73 5.79 -16.39
C HIS A 479 1.01 5.93 -14.89
N GLY A 480 0.17 6.65 -14.16
CA GLY A 480 0.24 6.73 -12.70
C GLY A 480 -1.15 6.59 -12.10
N LEU A 481 -1.26 5.88 -10.97
CA LEU A 481 -2.49 5.65 -10.22
C LEU A 481 -2.29 5.93 -8.74
N PHE A 482 -3.25 6.59 -8.09
CA PHE A 482 -3.33 6.72 -6.63
C PHE A 482 -4.75 6.48 -6.14
N LEU A 483 -4.82 5.99 -4.92
CA LEU A 483 -6.05 5.93 -4.15
C LEU A 483 -5.80 6.57 -2.78
N ASP A 484 -6.63 7.54 -2.43
CA ASP A 484 -6.70 8.09 -1.08
C ASP A 484 -8.04 7.69 -0.46
N ASP A 485 -8.01 6.72 0.44
CA ASP A 485 -9.19 6.21 1.14
C ASP A 485 -9.68 7.15 2.25
N HIS A 486 -8.83 8.04 2.76
CA HIS A 486 -9.23 9.11 3.68
C HIS A 486 -10.01 10.21 2.93
N MET A 487 -9.61 10.57 1.72
CA MET A 487 -10.33 11.57 0.91
C MET A 487 -11.46 10.97 0.08
N GLY A 488 -11.38 9.68 -0.23
CA GLY A 488 -12.12 9.06 -1.31
C GLY A 488 -11.81 9.67 -2.65
N VAL A 489 -10.56 9.69 -3.05
CA VAL A 489 -10.17 10.21 -4.35
C VAL A 489 -9.35 9.17 -5.07
N VAL A 490 -9.77 8.86 -6.29
CA VAL A 490 -8.97 8.09 -7.26
C VAL A 490 -8.24 9.10 -8.13
N THR A 491 -6.92 9.00 -8.22
CA THR A 491 -6.12 9.89 -9.06
C THR A 491 -5.43 9.11 -10.16
N MET A 492 -5.47 9.65 -11.38
CA MET A 492 -4.81 9.08 -12.56
C MET A 492 -3.92 10.13 -13.22
N VAL A 493 -2.75 9.74 -13.69
CA VAL A 493 -1.83 10.63 -14.43
C VAL A 493 -1.63 10.07 -15.82
N ASP A 494 -1.85 10.88 -16.86
CA ASP A 494 -1.65 10.46 -18.25
C ASP A 494 -0.25 10.81 -18.79
N THR A 495 0.13 10.18 -19.90
CA THR A 495 1.42 10.40 -20.59
C THR A 495 1.63 11.82 -21.11
N LYS A 496 0.62 12.70 -21.04
CA LYS A 496 0.71 14.12 -21.40
C LYS A 496 0.94 15.02 -20.18
N GLY A 497 1.12 14.45 -18.99
CA GLY A 497 1.27 15.20 -17.75
C GLY A 497 -0.04 15.83 -17.30
N VAL A 498 -1.18 15.20 -17.59
CA VAL A 498 -2.49 15.59 -17.06
C VAL A 498 -2.88 14.65 -15.92
N LEU A 499 -3.13 15.24 -14.76
CA LEU A 499 -3.65 14.55 -13.59
C LEU A 499 -5.16 14.73 -13.49
N TYR A 500 -5.87 13.63 -13.33
CA TYR A 500 -7.30 13.56 -13.09
C TYR A 500 -7.54 13.09 -11.66
N ALA A 501 -8.25 13.87 -10.84
CA ALA A 501 -8.69 13.48 -9.51
C ALA A 501 -10.22 13.29 -9.51
N LEU A 502 -10.64 12.06 -9.25
CA LEU A 502 -12.01 11.56 -9.34
C LEU A 502 -12.56 11.42 -7.91
N PRO A 503 -13.45 12.32 -7.45
CA PRO A 503 -13.98 12.27 -6.08
C PRO A 503 -15.04 11.18 -5.93
N MET A 504 -14.93 10.41 -4.86
CA MET A 504 -15.81 9.32 -4.47
C MET A 504 -16.64 9.63 -3.22
N ALA A 505 -16.53 10.84 -2.62
CA ALA A 505 -17.46 11.35 -1.59
C ALA A 505 -17.47 12.87 -1.35
#